data_AF-A0A969PT10-F1
#
_entry.id   AF-A0A969PT10-F1
#
_cell.length_a   1.000
_cell.length_b   1.000
_cell.length_c   1.000
_cell.angle_alpha   90.00
_cell.angle_beta   90.00
_cell.angle_gamma   90.00
#
_symmetry.space_group_name_H-M   'P 1'
#
loop_
_entity.id
_entity.type
_entity.pdbx_description
1 polymer ?
#
loop_
_entity_poly.entity_id
_entity_poly.type
_entity_poly.pdbx_seq_one_letter_code
_entity_poly.pdbx_strand_id
1 'polypeptide(L)' 'MNSTHTVAPDSIEYYRYSVRILSQELWEETDPQWRMNLALQLAEASTHLARMESEQFQALQEDKLK' A
#
# COMPACT_ATOMS: atom_id res chain seq x y z
N MET A 1 1.98 25.22 14.48
CA MET A 1 1.00 24.91 13.40
C MET A 1 1.28 23.47 12.99
N ASN A 2 0.45 22.54 13.44
CA ASN A 2 0.66 21.11 13.18
C ASN A 2 0.10 20.80 11.78
N SER A 3 0.98 20.71 10.80
CA SER A 3 0.63 20.24 9.46
C SER A 3 0.18 18.79 9.58
N THR A 4 -1.12 18.55 9.62
CA THR A 4 -1.69 17.22 9.41
C THR A 4 -1.35 16.83 7.98
N HIS A 5 -0.24 16.11 7.79
CA HIS A 5 0.12 15.47 6.54
C HIS A 5 -0.91 14.35 6.28
N THR A 6 -2.08 14.73 5.80
CA THR A 6 -3.03 13.81 5.18
C THR A 6 -2.33 13.24 3.96
N VAL A 7 -1.89 11.99 4.08
CA VAL A 7 -1.42 11.20 2.94
C VAL A 7 -2.56 11.22 1.93
N ALA A 8 -2.27 11.66 0.70
CA ALA A 8 -3.30 11.76 -0.32
C ALA A 8 -3.92 10.37 -0.53
N PRO A 9 -5.26 10.27 -0.60
CA PRO A 9 -5.91 9.02 -0.95
C PRO A 9 -5.39 8.56 -2.32
N ASP A 10 -5.21 7.25 -2.49
CA ASP A 10 -4.68 6.64 -3.72
C ASP A 10 -3.25 7.07 -4.10
N SER A 11 -2.40 7.35 -3.11
CA SER A 11 -0.96 7.59 -3.32
C SER A 11 -0.12 6.33 -3.02
N ILE A 12 1.08 6.25 -3.59
CA ILE A 12 2.04 5.17 -3.29
C ILE A 12 2.28 5.08 -1.77
N GLU A 13 2.46 6.22 -1.10
CA GLU A 13 2.69 6.25 0.35
C GLU A 13 1.48 5.75 1.15
N TYR A 14 0.26 6.03 0.67
CA TYR A 14 -0.97 5.47 1.27
C TYR A 14 -0.92 3.95 1.22
N TYR A 15 -0.68 3.36 0.05
CA TYR A 15 -0.65 1.90 -0.08
C TYR A 15 0.53 1.24 0.63
N ARG A 16 1.70 1.89 0.71
CA ARG A 16 2.83 1.44 1.56
C ARG A 16 2.40 1.34 3.02
N TYR A 17 1.72 2.37 3.52
CA TYR A 17 1.22 2.39 4.89
C TYR A 17 0.12 1.33 5.10
N SER A 18 -0.83 1.20 4.19
CA SER A 18 -1.90 0.20 4.24
C SER A 18 -1.35 -1.22 4.29
N VAL A 19 -0.39 -1.57 3.42
CA VAL A 19 0.27 -2.89 3.41
C VAL A 19 0.93 -3.17 4.76
N ARG A 20 1.62 -2.17 5.33
CA ARG A 20 2.26 -2.31 6.66
C ARG A 20 1.24 -2.61 7.76
N ILE A 21 0.16 -1.84 7.84
CA ILE A 21 -0.87 -2.00 8.87
C ILE A 21 -1.60 -3.34 8.70
N LEU A 22 -2.08 -3.63 7.48
CA LEU A 22 -2.81 -4.87 7.20
C LEU A 22 -1.95 -6.11 7.47
N SER A 23 -0.64 -6.06 7.21
CA SER A 23 0.28 -7.16 7.53
C SER A 23 0.41 -7.38 9.03
N GLN A 24 0.48 -6.29 9.81
CA GLN A 24 0.54 -6.36 11.26
C GLN A 24 -0.76 -6.91 11.86
N GLU A 25 -1.91 -6.37 11.43
CA GLU A 25 -3.23 -6.83 11.87
C GLU A 25 -3.46 -8.31 11.52
N LEU A 26 -3.06 -8.73 10.31
CA LEU A 26 -3.16 -10.13 9.89
C LEU A 26 -2.34 -11.08 10.79
N TRP A 27 -1.17 -10.64 11.23
CA TRP A 27 -0.29 -11.42 12.11
C TRP A 27 -0.86 -11.56 13.52
N GLU A 28 -1.50 -10.50 14.03
CA GLU A 28 -2.06 -10.45 15.37
C GLU A 28 -3.46 -11.10 15.47
N GLU A 29 -4.20 -11.21 14.36
CA GLU A 29 -5.58 -11.70 14.35
C GLU A 29 -5.70 -13.23 14.58
N THR A 30 -6.56 -13.59 15.54
CA THR A 30 -6.81 -14.97 15.96
C THR A 30 -8.06 -15.57 15.33
N ASP A 31 -9.09 -14.75 15.07
CA ASP A 31 -10.33 -15.19 14.45
C ASP A 31 -10.11 -15.52 12.95
N PRO A 32 -10.48 -16.73 12.51
CA PRO A 32 -10.21 -17.17 11.14
C PRO A 32 -11.01 -16.40 10.07
N GLN A 33 -12.22 -15.93 10.38
CA GLN A 33 -13.02 -15.16 9.44
C GLN A 33 -12.44 -13.77 9.23
N TRP A 34 -12.04 -13.10 10.31
CA TRP A 34 -11.39 -11.79 10.23
C TRP A 34 -10.01 -11.89 9.58
N ARG A 35 -9.22 -12.91 9.94
CA ARG A 35 -7.90 -13.17 9.34
C ARG A 35 -8.00 -13.38 7.83
N MET A 36 -9.01 -14.11 7.34
CA MET A 36 -9.27 -14.25 5.90
C MET A 36 -9.54 -12.89 5.23
N ASN A 37 -10.38 -12.05 5.83
CA ASN A 37 -10.71 -10.74 5.28
C ASN A 37 -9.49 -9.79 5.25
N LEU A 38 -8.65 -9.82 6.29
CA LEU A 38 -7.40 -9.07 6.33
C LEU A 38 -6.43 -9.54 5.24
N ALA A 39 -6.35 -10.85 5.01
CA ALA A 39 -5.49 -11.41 3.96
C ALA A 39 -5.94 -10.96 2.55
N LEU A 40 -7.25 -10.94 2.30
CA LEU A 40 -7.80 -10.44 1.04
C LEU A 40 -7.48 -8.95 0.83
N GLN A 41 -7.74 -8.11 1.84
CA GLN A 41 -7.42 -6.68 1.78
C GLN A 41 -5.92 -6.44 1.58
N LEU A 42 -5.07 -7.20 2.27
CA LEU A 42 -3.63 -7.12 2.13
C LEU A 42 -3.18 -7.47 0.71
N ALA A 43 -3.76 -8.51 0.11
CA ALA A 43 -3.43 -8.91 -1.27
C ALA A 43 -3.83 -7.83 -2.29
N GLU A 44 -5.00 -7.23 -2.13
CA GLU A 44 -5.47 -6.13 -2.98
C GLU A 44 -4.57 -4.90 -2.85
N ALA A 45 -4.30 -4.45 -1.62
CA ALA A 45 -3.42 -3.30 -1.36
C ALA A 45 -2.00 -3.53 -1.89
N SER A 46 -1.46 -4.74 -1.71
CA SER A 46 -0.11 -5.10 -2.19
C SER A 46 -0.05 -5.13 -3.72
N THR A 47 -1.09 -5.65 -4.37
CA THR A 47 -1.17 -5.68 -5.84
C THR A 47 -1.25 -4.28 -6.43
N HIS A 48 -2.07 -3.41 -5.82
CA HIS A 48 -2.18 -2.03 -6.27
C HIS A 48 -0.88 -1.25 -6.04
N LEU A 49 -0.24 -1.41 -4.88
CA LEU A 49 1.07 -0.83 -4.60
C LEU A 49 2.11 -1.25 -5.65
N ALA A 50 2.19 -2.54 -5.95
CA ALA A 50 3.14 -3.06 -6.93
C ALA A 50 2.94 -2.43 -8.33
N ARG A 51 1.69 -2.22 -8.74
CA ARG A 51 1.38 -1.53 -10.00
C ARG A 51 1.88 -0.09 -9.98
N MET A 52 1.52 0.68 -8.95
CA MET A 52 1.91 2.08 -8.85
C MET A 52 3.44 2.28 -8.78
N GLU A 53 4.15 1.42 -8.04
CA GLU A 53 5.62 1.45 -7.97
C GLU A 53 6.25 1.12 -9.33
N SER A 54 5.67 0.17 -10.09
CA SER A 54 6.11 -0.15 -11.44
C SER A 54 5.91 1.02 -12.40
N GLU A 55 4.75 1.69 -12.35
CA GLU A 55 4.47 2.88 -13.17
C GLU A 55 5.41 4.03 -12.82
N GLN A 56 5.63 4.30 -11.53
CA GLN A 56 6.60 5.30 -11.08
C GLN A 56 8.02 4.97 -11.56
N PHE A 57 8.42 3.70 -11.46
CA PHE A 57 9.73 3.26 -11.93
C PHE A 57 9.87 3.48 -13.45
N GLN A 58 8.88 3.11 -14.25
CA GLN A 58 8.89 3.33 -15.70
C GLN A 58 9.00 4.83 -16.04
N ALA A 59 8.21 5.68 -15.41
CA ALA A 59 8.25 7.12 -15.62
C ALA A 59 9.64 7.73 -15.31
N LEU A 60 10.28 7.29 -14.22
CA LEU A 60 11.63 7.72 -13.86
C LEU A 60 12.70 7.25 -14.85
N GLN A 61 12.50 6.11 -15.51
CA GLN A 61 13.42 5.60 -16.52
C GLN A 61 13.29 6.35 -17.84
N GLU A 62 12.05 6.69 -18.24
CA GLU A 62 11.81 7.52 -19.43
C GLU A 62 12.35 8.94 -19.29
N ASP A 63 12.27 9.55 -18.10
CA ASP A 63 12.81 10.89 -17.85
C ASP A 63 14.35 10.93 -17.96
N LYS A 64 15.04 9.88 -17.51
CA LYS A 64 16.50 9.76 -17.64
C LYS A 64 17.00 9.54 -19.07
N LEU A 65 16.12 9.12 -19.98
CA LEU A 65 16.42 8.87 -21.38
C LEU A 65 16.17 10.09 -22.27
N LYS A 66 15.59 11.16 -21.71
CA LYS A 66 15.38 12.47 -22.37
C LYS A 66 16.55 13.41 -22.07
#